data_AF-A0A7Y0Q4N1-F1
#
_entry.id   AF-A0A7Y0Q4N1-F1
#
_cell.length_a   1.000
_cell.length_b   1.000
_cell.length_c   1.000
_cell.angle_alpha   90.00
_cell.angle_beta   90.00
_cell.angle_gamma   90.00
#
_symmetry.space_group_name_H-M   'P 1'
#
loop_
_entity.id
_entity.type
_entity.pdbx_description
1 polymer ?
#
loop_
_entity_poly.entity_id
_entity_poly.type
_entity_poly.pdbx_seq_one_letter_code
_entity_poly.pdbx_strand_id
1 'polypeptide(L)'
;MNVTELTQSVGVTTGVLYHHFGSKEGLYAVVREELERRVVDRMDGAAAVLSDEPDRAVAGTALVGFDAAIQLNAHRVLAEPPRRRDHELIADYFRRLCQGRPPGLEVVLAAAWRAALQMVVDGHDPVQARSALEWIVSRKPASPP
;
A
#
# COMPACT_ATOMS: atom_id res chain seq x y z
N MET A 1 -18.22 -5.62 4.04
CA MET A 1 -19.27 -4.67 3.67
C MET A 1 -19.36 -4.61 2.14
N ASN A 2 -20.51 -4.93 1.56
CA ASN A 2 -20.73 -4.80 0.12
C ASN A 2 -21.37 -3.43 -0.21
N VAL A 3 -21.40 -3.05 -1.49
CA VAL A 3 -21.92 -1.74 -1.93
C VAL A 3 -23.41 -1.57 -1.60
N THR A 4 -24.19 -2.65 -1.63
CA THR A 4 -25.62 -2.64 -1.30
C THR A 4 -25.83 -2.24 0.17
N GLU A 5 -25.10 -2.87 1.09
CA GLU A 5 -25.11 -2.57 2.53
C GLU A 5 -24.70 -1.11 2.80
N LEU A 6 -23.67 -0.61 2.09
CA LEU A 6 -23.24 0.79 2.19
C LEU A 6 -24.35 1.74 1.75
N THR A 7 -24.95 1.50 0.58
CA THR A 7 -25.98 2.37 0.02
C THR A 7 -27.22 2.43 0.92
N GLN A 8 -27.60 1.29 1.53
CA GLN A 8 -28.66 1.23 2.53
C GLN A 8 -28.34 2.03 3.80
N SER A 9 -27.10 1.99 4.29
CA SER A 9 -26.70 2.72 5.51
C SER A 9 -26.68 4.24 5.35
N VAL A 10 -26.56 4.76 4.12
CA VAL A 10 -26.55 6.21 3.82
C VAL A 10 -27.81 6.67 3.06
N GLY A 11 -28.83 5.80 2.95
CA GLY A 11 -30.13 6.14 2.36
C GLY A 11 -30.10 6.41 0.85
N VAL A 12 -29.11 5.87 0.12
CA VAL A 12 -29.00 6.02 -1.35
C VAL A 12 -29.25 4.68 -2.04
N THR A 13 -29.55 4.71 -3.34
CA THR A 13 -29.58 3.49 -4.16
C THR A 13 -28.22 3.24 -4.80
N THR A 14 -27.93 1.99 -5.13
CA THR A 14 -26.70 1.62 -5.84
C THR A 14 -26.56 2.35 -7.19
N GLY A 15 -27.68 2.63 -7.87
CA GLY A 15 -27.70 3.42 -9.11
C GLY A 15 -27.27 4.87 -8.92
N VAL A 16 -27.74 5.55 -7.86
CA VAL A 16 -27.33 6.93 -7.54
C VAL A 16 -25.85 7.01 -7.18
N LEU A 17 -25.33 6.02 -6.46
CA LEU A 17 -23.91 5.93 -6.12
C LEU A 17 -23.04 5.84 -7.38
N TYR A 18 -23.38 4.96 -8.33
CA TYR A 18 -22.61 4.85 -9.58
C TYR A 18 -22.77 6.07 -10.48
N HIS A 19 -23.90 6.76 -10.46
CA HIS A 19 -24.05 8.04 -11.16
C HIS A 19 -23.11 9.12 -10.61
N HIS A 20 -22.94 9.20 -9.28
CA HIS A 20 -22.03 10.16 -8.66
C HIS A 20 -20.56 9.92 -9.04
N PHE A 21 -20.14 8.65 -9.07
CA PHE A 21 -18.77 8.27 -9.42
C PHE A 21 -18.57 7.96 -10.92
N GLY A 22 -19.59 8.18 -11.75
CA GLY A 22 -19.61 7.87 -13.18
C GLY A 22 -19.63 6.39 -13.55
N SER A 23 -18.98 5.51 -12.77
CA SER A 23 -18.98 4.05 -12.97
C SER A 23 -18.50 3.29 -11.73
N LYS A 24 -18.61 1.95 -11.75
CA LYS A 24 -18.02 1.07 -10.74
C LYS A 24 -16.49 1.17 -10.70
N GLU A 25 -15.86 1.38 -11.85
CA GLU A 25 -14.40 1.61 -11.92
C GLU A 25 -14.02 2.95 -11.31
N GLY A 26 -14.82 3.99 -11.54
CA GLY A 26 -14.65 5.31 -10.91
C GLY A 26 -14.76 5.24 -9.39
N LEU A 27 -15.76 4.52 -8.87
CA LEU A 27 -15.87 4.27 -7.43
C LEU A 27 -14.65 3.51 -6.88
N TYR A 28 -14.19 2.46 -7.56
CA TYR A 28 -13.01 1.71 -7.13
C TYR A 28 -11.75 2.60 -7.09
N ALA A 29 -11.54 3.44 -8.11
CA ALA A 29 -10.40 4.35 -8.17
C ALA A 29 -10.39 5.34 -7.00
N VAL A 30 -11.53 5.96 -6.68
CA VAL A 30 -11.66 6.89 -5.55
C VAL A 30 -11.41 6.19 -4.22
N VAL A 31 -11.99 5.01 -4.00
CA VAL A 31 -11.78 4.24 -2.77
C VAL A 31 -10.32 3.82 -2.62
N ARG A 32 -9.71 3.34 -3.71
CA ARG A 32 -8.29 2.96 -3.73
C ARG A 32 -7.40 4.14 -3.37
N GLU A 33 -7.59 5.29 -4.01
CA GLU A 33 -6.78 6.49 -3.74
C GLU A 33 -6.89 6.95 -2.28
N GLU A 34 -8.09 6.94 -1.70
CA GLU A 34 -8.28 7.27 -0.28
C GLU A 34 -7.59 6.27 0.66
N LEU A 35 -7.62 4.98 0.34
CA LEU A 35 -6.89 3.97 1.11
C LEU A 35 -5.38 4.14 0.98
N GLU A 36 -4.88 4.39 -0.23
CA GLU A 36 -3.47 4.68 -0.48
C GLU A 36 -3.02 5.91 0.32
N ARG A 37 -3.80 6.99 0.34
CA ARG A 37 -3.50 8.22 1.10
C ARG A 37 -3.35 7.93 2.59
N ARG A 38 -4.30 7.21 3.19
CA ARG A 38 -4.25 6.84 4.62
C ARG A 38 -3.08 5.94 4.99
N VAL A 39 -2.63 5.09 4.05
CA VAL A 39 -1.44 4.26 4.24
C VAL A 39 -0.18 5.12 4.12
N VAL A 40 -0.11 6.00 3.11
CA VAL A 40 0.98 6.97 2.95
C VAL A 40 1.12 7.87 4.18
N ASP A 41 0.04 8.38 4.76
CA ASP A 41 0.09 9.22 5.95
C ASP A 41 0.78 8.51 7.13
N ARG A 42 0.55 7.20 7.30
CA ARG A 42 1.22 6.38 8.32
C ARG A 42 2.68 6.14 7.97
N MET A 43 2.98 5.96 6.69
CA MET A 43 4.35 5.81 6.21
C MET A 43 5.17 7.09 6.42
N ASP A 44 4.59 8.27 6.15
CA ASP A 44 5.22 9.57 6.40
C ASP A 44 5.56 9.73 7.89
N GLY A 45 4.63 9.37 8.78
CA GLY A 45 4.87 9.36 10.22
C GLY A 45 6.05 8.46 10.64
N ALA A 46 6.17 7.28 10.05
CA ALA A 46 7.28 6.36 10.31
C ALA A 46 8.62 6.87 9.77
N ALA A 47 8.63 7.42 8.55
CA ALA A 47 9.81 7.99 7.93
C ALA A 47 10.35 9.19 8.71
N ALA A 48 9.46 10.02 9.26
CA ALA A 48 9.86 11.16 10.09
C ALA A 48 10.62 10.73 11.36
N VAL A 49 10.17 9.66 12.02
CA VAL A 49 10.82 9.10 13.22
C VAL A 49 12.19 8.49 12.90
N LEU A 50 12.37 7.94 11.69
CA LEU A 50 13.59 7.25 11.26
C LEU A 50 14.50 8.12 10.38
N SER A 51 14.29 9.44 10.38
CA SER A 51 14.98 10.39 9.48
C SER A 51 16.51 10.35 9.59
N ASP A 52 17.05 10.03 10.78
CA ASP A 52 18.49 9.90 11.03
C ASP A 52 19.09 8.53 10.66
N GLU A 53 18.25 7.54 10.32
CA GLU A 53 18.68 6.17 9.99
C GLU A 53 18.13 5.75 8.60
N PRO A 54 18.66 6.27 7.48
CA PRO A 54 18.05 6.13 6.16
C PRO A 54 17.75 4.69 5.77
N ASP A 55 18.67 3.76 6.03
CA ASP A 55 18.52 2.34 5.70
C ASP A 55 17.38 1.70 6.50
N ARG A 56 17.24 2.07 7.78
CA ARG A 56 16.11 1.61 8.60
C ARG A 56 14.82 2.31 8.21
N ALA A 57 14.87 3.54 7.72
CA ALA A 57 13.70 4.26 7.25
C ALA A 57 12.98 3.50 6.13
N VAL A 58 13.70 2.89 5.18
CA VAL A 58 13.05 2.08 4.13
C VAL A 58 12.33 0.87 4.70
N ALA A 59 13.06 0.07 5.48
CA ALA A 59 12.52 -1.15 6.05
C ALA A 59 11.33 -0.86 6.98
N GLY A 60 11.53 0.05 7.93
CA GLY A 60 10.51 0.45 8.89
C GLY A 60 9.27 1.04 8.22
N THR A 61 9.46 1.92 7.25
CA THR A 61 8.33 2.56 6.55
C THR A 61 7.55 1.57 5.70
N ALA A 62 8.21 0.63 5.02
CA ALA A 62 7.53 -0.42 4.26
C ALA A 62 6.68 -1.33 5.18
N LEU A 63 7.22 -1.70 6.34
CA LEU A 63 6.51 -2.51 7.33
C LEU A 63 5.33 -1.77 7.95
N VAL A 64 5.48 -0.47 8.28
CA VAL A 64 4.37 0.36 8.75
C VAL A 64 3.29 0.49 7.69
N GLY A 65 3.66 0.68 6.41
CA GLY A 65 2.70 0.68 5.32
C GLY A 65 1.93 -0.65 5.22
N PHE A 66 2.62 -1.78 5.38
CA PHE A 66 1.97 -3.09 5.38
C PHE A 66 0.98 -3.21 6.55
N ASP A 67 1.42 -2.92 7.77
CA ASP A 67 0.59 -3.01 8.98
C ASP A 67 -0.64 -2.09 8.87
N ALA A 68 -0.47 -0.89 8.31
CA ALA A 68 -1.55 0.05 8.00
C ALA A 68 -2.58 -0.55 7.03
N ALA A 69 -2.13 -1.16 5.94
CA ALA A 69 -3.00 -1.76 4.94
C ALA A 69 -3.79 -2.95 5.51
N ILE A 70 -3.20 -3.74 6.42
CA ILE A 70 -3.92 -4.79 7.14
C ILE A 70 -4.99 -4.20 8.06
N GLN A 71 -4.62 -3.24 8.91
CA GLN A 71 -5.54 -2.60 9.86
C GLN A 71 -6.73 -1.91 9.19
N LEU A 72 -6.50 -1.30 8.02
CA LEU A 72 -7.55 -0.66 7.21
C LEU A 72 -8.38 -1.66 6.39
N ASN A 73 -8.08 -2.96 6.45
CA ASN A 73 -8.64 -3.99 5.57
C ASN A 73 -8.46 -3.68 4.07
N ALA A 74 -7.36 -3.01 3.72
CA ALA A 74 -7.05 -2.53 2.39
C ALA A 74 -6.26 -3.55 1.54
N HIS A 75 -5.79 -4.66 2.13
CA HIS A 75 -4.92 -5.64 1.48
C HIS A 75 -5.48 -6.18 0.15
N ARG A 76 -6.78 -6.42 0.02
CA ARG A 76 -7.39 -6.84 -1.26
C ARG A 76 -7.31 -5.77 -2.35
N VAL A 77 -7.51 -4.51 -1.99
CA VAL A 77 -7.49 -3.39 -2.95
C VAL A 77 -6.05 -3.04 -3.34
N LEU A 78 -5.13 -3.07 -2.37
CA LEU A 78 -3.76 -2.59 -2.54
C LEU A 78 -2.77 -3.67 -2.99
N ALA A 79 -3.10 -4.96 -2.87
CA ALA A 79 -2.30 -6.04 -3.46
C ALA A 79 -2.33 -6.00 -4.99
N GLU A 80 -3.45 -5.61 -5.57
CA GLU A 80 -3.59 -5.46 -7.03
C GLU A 80 -2.70 -4.30 -7.50
N PRO A 81 -1.86 -4.48 -8.54
CA PRO A 81 -1.23 -3.35 -9.19
C PRO A 81 -2.31 -2.44 -9.80
N PRO A 82 -2.14 -1.11 -9.75
CA PRO A 82 -3.14 -0.20 -10.28
C PRO A 82 -3.27 -0.41 -11.80
N ARG A 83 -4.53 -0.43 -12.28
CA ARG A 83 -4.83 -0.62 -13.72
C ARG A 83 -4.33 0.53 -14.59
N ARG A 84 -4.16 1.70 -13.98
CA ARG A 84 -3.62 2.93 -14.56
C ARG A 84 -2.40 3.35 -13.74
N ARG A 85 -1.20 3.33 -14.34
CA ARG A 85 0.07 3.59 -13.64
C ARG A 85 0.25 5.05 -13.21
N ASP A 86 -0.56 5.94 -13.74
CA ASP A 86 -0.52 7.39 -13.55
C ASP A 86 -0.98 7.86 -12.17
N HIS A 87 -1.59 6.98 -11.35
CA HIS A 87 -2.08 7.34 -10.02
C HIS A 87 -1.82 6.22 -9.01
N GLU A 88 -0.57 6.09 -8.56
CA GLU A 88 -0.23 5.15 -7.48
C GLU A 88 0.60 5.83 -6.39
N LEU A 89 -0.08 6.29 -5.35
CA LEU A 89 0.55 7.10 -4.30
C LEU A 89 1.61 6.30 -3.54
N ILE A 90 1.41 4.99 -3.35
CA ILE A 90 2.37 4.10 -2.67
C ILE A 90 3.65 3.91 -3.49
N ALA A 91 3.55 3.71 -4.80
CA ALA A 91 4.72 3.57 -5.65
C ALA A 91 5.50 4.88 -5.78
N ASP A 92 4.79 6.01 -5.90
CA ASP A 92 5.42 7.33 -5.89
C ASP A 92 6.05 7.65 -4.53
N TYR A 93 5.44 7.20 -3.44
CA TYR A 93 6.03 7.27 -2.11
C TYR A 93 7.34 6.50 -2.03
N PHE A 94 7.37 5.22 -2.45
CA PHE A 94 8.60 4.43 -2.46
C PHE A 94 9.67 5.05 -3.36
N ARG A 95 9.29 5.64 -4.51
CA ARG A 95 10.22 6.39 -5.36
C ARG A 95 10.88 7.54 -4.62
N ARG A 96 10.12 8.32 -3.85
CA ARG A 96 10.65 9.41 -3.00
C ARG A 96 11.54 8.86 -1.88
N LEU A 97 11.08 7.81 -1.19
CA LEU A 97 11.81 7.20 -0.08
C LEU A 97 13.15 6.59 -0.51
N CYS A 98 13.23 6.08 -1.74
CA CYS A 98 14.43 5.47 -2.31
C CYS A 98 15.35 6.45 -3.07
N GLN A 99 15.12 7.76 -2.99
CA GLN A 99 16.02 8.74 -3.60
C GLN A 99 17.48 8.57 -3.11
N GLY A 100 18.43 8.68 -4.04
CA GLY A 100 19.87 8.46 -3.75
C GLY A 100 20.29 6.99 -3.64
N ARG A 101 19.38 6.04 -3.88
CA ARG A 101 19.66 4.59 -3.91
C ARG A 101 19.76 4.05 -5.35
N PRO A 102 20.21 2.79 -5.54
CA PRO A 102 20.26 2.18 -6.87
C PRO A 102 18.90 2.24 -7.59
N PRO A 103 18.87 2.66 -8.88
CA PRO A 103 17.63 2.72 -9.65
C PRO A 103 16.88 1.39 -9.69
N GLY A 104 15.55 1.43 -9.58
CA GLY A 104 14.69 0.25 -9.64
C GLY A 104 14.45 -0.40 -8.27
N LEU A 105 15.17 0.01 -7.22
CA LEU A 105 14.88 -0.44 -5.85
C LEU A 105 13.45 -0.12 -5.44
N GLU A 106 12.94 1.06 -5.79
CA GLU A 106 11.57 1.48 -5.53
C GLU A 106 10.53 0.57 -6.20
N VAL A 107 10.84 0.07 -7.39
CA VAL A 107 9.96 -0.84 -8.15
C VAL A 107 9.93 -2.21 -7.48
N VAL A 108 11.10 -2.74 -7.13
CA VAL A 108 11.24 -4.04 -6.44
C VAL A 108 10.58 -3.98 -5.06
N LEU A 109 10.78 -2.89 -4.33
CA LEU A 109 10.17 -2.68 -3.02
C LEU A 109 8.64 -2.61 -3.12
N ALA A 110 8.10 -1.82 -4.06
CA ALA A 110 6.66 -1.75 -4.28
C ALA A 110 6.08 -3.12 -4.66
N ALA A 111 6.78 -3.90 -5.49
CA ALA A 111 6.37 -5.25 -5.88
C ALA A 111 6.38 -6.22 -4.69
N ALA A 112 7.45 -6.22 -3.89
CA ALA A 112 7.56 -7.05 -2.69
C ALA A 112 6.48 -6.70 -1.65
N TRP A 113 6.22 -5.41 -1.47
CA TRP A 113 5.17 -4.92 -0.57
C TRP A 113 3.78 -5.38 -1.01
N ARG A 114 3.44 -5.25 -2.30
CA ARG A 114 2.16 -5.76 -2.85
C ARG A 114 2.08 -7.28 -2.77
N ALA A 115 3.18 -8.00 -3.02
CA ALA A 115 3.22 -9.46 -2.88
C ALA A 115 2.95 -9.91 -1.44
N ALA A 116 3.46 -9.19 -0.44
CA ALA A 116 3.15 -9.48 0.97
C ALA A 116 1.66 -9.29 1.26
N LEU A 117 1.02 -8.25 0.72
CA LEU A 117 -0.44 -8.11 0.84
C LEU A 117 -1.19 -9.22 0.12
N GLN A 118 -0.72 -9.64 -1.06
CA GLN A 118 -1.31 -10.73 -1.83
C GLN A 118 -1.27 -12.06 -1.05
N MET A 119 -0.20 -12.34 -0.28
CA MET A 119 -0.17 -13.51 0.61
C MET A 119 -1.36 -13.52 1.58
N VAL A 120 -1.72 -12.36 2.15
CA VAL A 120 -2.88 -12.26 3.04
C VAL A 120 -4.20 -12.44 2.29
N VAL A 121 -4.29 -11.93 1.06
CA VAL A 121 -5.44 -12.18 0.17
C VAL A 121 -5.60 -13.67 -0.12
N ASP A 122 -4.49 -14.39 -0.29
CA ASP A 122 -4.45 -15.83 -0.56
C ASP A 122 -4.69 -16.69 0.70
N GLY A 123 -4.91 -16.06 1.85
CA GLY A 123 -5.29 -16.73 3.11
C GLY A 123 -4.13 -17.02 4.06
N HIS A 124 -2.92 -16.54 3.78
CA HIS A 124 -1.82 -16.62 4.72
C HIS A 124 -2.03 -15.68 5.91
N ASP A 125 -1.44 -16.04 7.06
CA ASP A 125 -1.49 -15.22 8.26
C ASP A 125 -0.72 -13.89 8.04
N PRO A 126 -1.26 -12.73 8.46
CA PRO A 126 -0.60 -11.44 8.30
C PRO A 126 0.79 -11.36 8.94
N VAL A 127 1.03 -12.06 10.06
CA VAL A 127 2.34 -12.08 10.73
C VAL A 127 3.37 -12.79 9.85
N GLN A 128 2.98 -13.88 9.17
CA GLN A 128 3.85 -14.58 8.22
C GLN A 128 4.20 -13.70 7.02
N ALA A 129 3.20 -13.04 6.42
CA ALA A 129 3.42 -12.12 5.31
C ALA A 129 4.31 -10.93 5.69
N ARG A 130 4.07 -10.33 6.87
CA ARG A 130 4.90 -9.27 7.43
C ARG A 130 6.35 -9.72 7.63
N SER A 131 6.55 -10.92 8.17
CA SER A 131 7.88 -11.48 8.43
C SER A 131 8.65 -11.73 7.14
N ALA A 132 7.97 -12.21 6.08
CA ALA A 132 8.57 -12.38 4.77
C ALA A 132 9.02 -11.04 4.16
N LEU A 133 8.17 -10.01 4.26
CA LEU A 133 8.52 -8.65 3.82
C LEU A 133 9.71 -8.12 4.62
N GLU A 134 9.67 -8.23 5.95
CA GLU A 134 10.74 -7.81 6.86
C GLU A 134 12.08 -8.43 6.50
N TRP A 135 12.10 -9.72 6.18
CA TRP A 135 13.29 -10.42 5.75
C TRP A 135 13.88 -9.84 4.45
N ILE A 136 13.03 -9.47 3.49
CA ILE A 136 13.46 -8.86 2.22
C ILE A 136 14.03 -7.46 2.47
N VAL A 137 13.33 -6.63 3.24
CA VAL A 137 13.69 -5.20 3.40
C VAL A 137 14.82 -4.96 4.40
N SER A 138 15.06 -5.89 5.32
CA SER A 138 16.11 -5.77 6.34
C SER A 138 17.48 -6.26 5.85
N ARG A 139 17.58 -6.80 4.63
CA ARG A 139 18.85 -7.20 4.06
C ARG A 139 19.72 -5.97 3.77
N LYS A 140 20.79 -5.81 4.54
CA LYS A 140 21.84 -4.84 4.24
C LYS A 140 22.49 -5.23 2.90
N PRO A 141 22.75 -4.28 1.97
CA PRO A 141 23.55 -4.59 0.79
C PRO A 141 24.90 -5.15 1.25
N ALA A 142 25.35 -6.22 0.61
CA ALA A 142 26.71 -6.69 0.80
C ALA A 142 27.65 -5.51 0.49
N SER A 143 28.59 -5.21 1.39
CA SER A 143 29.64 -4.25 1.08
C SER A 143 30.29 -4.66 -0.25
N PRO A 144 30.45 -3.74 -1.22
CA PRO A 144 31.24 -4.07 -2.39
C PRO A 144 32.66 -4.48 -1.94
N PRO A 145 33.27 -5.48 -2.61
CA PRO A 145 34.64 -5.89 -2.32
C PRO A 145 35.65 -4.77 -2.57
#